data_AF-A0A5K1DQ07-F1
#
_entry.id   AF-A0A5K1DQ07-F1
#
_cell.length_a   1.000
_cell.length_b   1.000
_cell.length_c   1.000
_cell.angle_alpha   90.00
_cell.angle_beta   90.00
_cell.angle_gamma   90.00
#
_symmetry.space_group_name_H-M   'P 1'
#
loop_
_entity.id
_entity.type
_entity.pdbx_description
1 polymer ?
#
loop_
_entity_poly.entity_id
_entity_poly.type
_entity_poly.pdbx_seq_one_letter_code
_entity_poly.pdbx_strand_id
1 'polypeptide(L)' 'MKQEESESLENAMAVKEISANGISIKTSDVVAMLDEGNIQEAESSLREGLSLNHE' A
#
# COMPACT_ATOMS: atom_id res chain seq x y z
N MET A 1 -11.87 -12.93 31.80
CA MET A 1 -10.68 -12.22 31.30
C MET A 1 -10.69 -12.33 29.79
N LYS A 2 -10.77 -11.16 29.12
CA LYS A 2 -10.46 -10.82 27.72
C LYS A 2 -10.36 -11.95 26.69
N GLN A 3 -11.40 -12.11 25.88
CA GLN A 3 -11.27 -12.57 24.50
C GLN A 3 -11.28 -11.31 23.60
N GLU A 4 -10.17 -10.57 23.65
CA GLU A 4 -9.94 -9.39 22.80
C GLU A 4 -8.46 -9.41 22.38
N GLU A 5 -8.02 -10.49 21.75
CA GLU A 5 -6.65 -10.55 21.21
C GLU A 5 -6.53 -11.66 20.16
N SER A 6 -7.25 -11.51 19.04
CA SER A 6 -6.95 -12.33 17.85
C SER A 6 -7.32 -11.67 16.53
N GLU A 7 -8.13 -10.60 16.53
CA GLU A 7 -8.50 -9.84 15.32
C GLU A 7 -7.57 -8.66 15.01
N SER A 8 -6.51 -8.43 15.80
CA SER A 8 -5.68 -7.21 15.71
C SER A 8 -4.48 -7.31 14.77
N LEU A 9 -4.07 -8.50 14.31
CA LEU A 9 -2.91 -8.67 13.44
C LEU A 9 -3.26 -8.66 11.95
N GLU A 10 -4.38 -9.25 11.55
CA GLU A 10 -4.84 -9.20 10.16
C GLU A 10 -5.33 -7.79 9.79
N ASN A 11 -6.01 -7.09 10.69
CA ASN A 11 -6.46 -5.72 10.44
C ASN A 11 -5.32 -4.69 10.44
N ALA A 12 -4.21 -4.95 11.13
CA ALA A 12 -3.00 -4.12 11.08
C ALA A 12 -2.22 -4.29 9.76
N MET A 13 -2.42 -5.42 9.06
CA MET A 13 -1.89 -5.64 7.70
C MET A 13 -2.85 -5.16 6.61
N ALA A 14 -4.15 -5.01 6.92
CA ALA A 14 -5.20 -4.68 5.95
C ALA A 14 -5.22 -3.22 5.48
N VAL A 15 -4.53 -2.30 6.17
CA VAL A 15 -4.47 -0.88 5.78
C VAL A 15 -3.02 -0.42 5.71
N LYS A 16 -2.19 -1.13 4.94
CA LYS A 16 -1.00 -0.48 4.39
C LYS A 16 -1.51 0.40 3.26
N GLU A 17 -1.61 1.68 3.55
CA GLU A 17 -1.78 2.73 2.57
C GLU A 17 -0.53 3.61 2.59
N ILE A 18 -0.11 4.06 1.42
CA ILE A 18 0.96 5.04 1.29
C ILE A 18 0.29 6.38 1.06
N SER A 19 0.68 7.39 1.82
CA SER A 19 0.13 8.74 1.73
C SER A 19 1.20 9.75 1.33
N ALA A 20 0.92 10.56 0.32
CA ALA A 20 1.77 11.69 -0.09
C ALA A 20 0.90 12.76 -0.75
N ASN A 21 1.28 14.03 -0.63
CA ASN A 21 0.54 15.17 -1.22
C ASN A 21 -0.96 15.22 -0.85
N GLY A 22 -1.35 14.63 0.28
CA GLY A 22 -2.75 14.52 0.71
C GLY A 22 -3.57 13.43 -0.01
N ILE A 23 -2.92 12.61 -0.85
CA ILE A 23 -3.51 11.45 -1.53
C ILE A 23 -3.00 10.19 -0.83
N SER A 24 -3.89 9.21 -0.64
CA SER A 24 -3.53 7.88 -0.14
C SER A 24 -3.84 6.84 -1.19
N ILE A 25 -2.96 5.85 -1.36
CA ILE A 25 -3.20 4.68 -2.19
C ILE A 25 -2.99 3.39 -1.40
N LYS A 26 -3.72 2.34 -1.78
CA LYS A 26 -3.58 1.02 -1.20
C LYS A 26 -2.25 0.39 -1.61
N THR A 27 -1.53 -0.15 -0.65
CA THR A 27 -0.27 -0.83 -0.92
C THR A 27 -0.48 -2.25 -1.46
N SER A 28 -1.70 -2.81 -1.37
CA SER A 28 -2.04 -4.13 -1.93
C SER A 28 -1.71 -4.25 -3.40
N ASP A 29 -2.05 -3.22 -4.17
CA ASP A 29 -1.97 -3.26 -5.63
C ASP A 29 -0.51 -3.10 -6.06
N VAL A 30 0.23 -2.22 -5.38
CA VAL A 30 1.67 -2.03 -5.55
C VAL A 30 2.45 -3.30 -5.20
N VAL A 31 2.09 -3.96 -4.08
CA VAL A 31 2.75 -5.20 -3.65
C VAL A 31 2.50 -6.34 -4.63
N ALA A 32 1.27 -6.49 -5.13
CA ALA A 32 0.97 -7.51 -6.14
C ALA A 32 1.83 -7.35 -7.40
N MET A 33 1.98 -6.12 -7.90
CA MET A 33 2.86 -5.84 -9.05
C MET A 33 4.34 -6.14 -8.74
N LEU A 34 4.81 -5.86 -7.52
CA LEU A 34 6.18 -6.18 -7.10
C LEU A 34 6.42 -7.69 -6.98
N ASP A 35 5.45 -8.44 -6.47
CA ASP A 35 5.51 -9.90 -6.33
C ASP A 35 5.57 -10.59 -7.71
N GLU A 36 4.92 -10.01 -8.71
CA GLU A 36 5.00 -10.46 -10.11
C GLU A 36 6.30 -10.05 -10.81
N GLY A 37 7.10 -9.17 -10.20
CA GLY A 37 8.34 -8.63 -10.77
C GLY A 37 8.14 -7.41 -11.68
N ASN A 38 6.94 -6.83 -11.72
CA ASN A 38 6.59 -5.66 -12.52
C ASN A 38 6.99 -4.35 -11.83
N ILE A 39 8.30 -4.17 -11.61
CA ILE A 39 8.85 -3.05 -10.82
C ILE A 39 8.48 -1.68 -11.44
N GLN A 40 8.60 -1.53 -12.76
CA GLN A 40 8.32 -0.25 -13.43
C GLN A 40 6.82 0.12 -13.39
N GLU A 41 5.95 -0.88 -13.44
CA GLU A 41 4.50 -0.70 -13.37
C GLU A 41 4.06 -0.34 -11.95
N ALA A 42 4.65 -1.00 -10.94
CA ALA A 42 4.45 -0.68 -9.55
C ALA A 42 4.88 0.76 -9.22
N GLU A 43 6.04 1.18 -9.73
CA GLU A 43 6.56 2.54 -9.56
C GLU A 43 5.69 3.59 -10.27
N SER A 44 5.33 3.35 -11.54
CA SER A 44 4.46 4.25 -12.30
C SER A 44 3.09 4.42 -11.60
N SER A 45 2.47 3.32 -11.20
CA SER A 45 1.19 3.33 -10.47
C SER A 45 1.29 4.07 -9.13
N LEU A 46 2.36 3.83 -8.38
CA LEU A 46 2.61 4.50 -7.10
C LEU A 46 2.76 6.02 -7.30
N ARG A 47 3.51 6.40 -8.33
CA ARG A 47 3.83 7.79 -8.64
C ARG A 47 2.63 8.57 -9.13
N GLU A 48 1.89 8.02 -10.09
CA GLU A 48 0.66 8.61 -10.61
C GLU A 48 -0.41 8.65 -9.52
N GLY A 49 -0.55 7.57 -8.75
CA GLY A 49 -1.50 7.45 -7.65
C GLY A 49 -1.24 8.44 -6.52
N LEU A 50 0.00 8.85 -6.30
CA LEU A 50 0.38 9.83 -5.26
C LEU A 50 0.66 11.23 -5.82
N SER A 51 0.46 11.43 -7.12
CA SER A 51 0.78 12.68 -7.82
C SER A 51 2.21 13.16 -7.51
N LEU A 52 3.18 12.23 -7.58
CA LEU A 52 4.59 12.51 -7.36
C LEU A 52 5.22 13.03 -8.66
N ASN A 53 6.06 14.06 -8.55
CA ASN A 53 6.81 14.60 -9.70
C ASN A 53 8.03 13.71 -9.99
N HIS A 54 8.44 13.66 -11.27
CA HIS A 54 9.74 13.11 -11.67
C HIS A 54 10.83 14.14 -11.37
N GLU A 55 11.76 13.80 -10.48
CA GLU A 55 13.03 14.49 -10.30
C GLU A 55 14.09 13.94 -11.27
#